data_AF-A0A5B9SU55-F1
#
_entry.id   AF-A0A5B9SU55-F1
#
_cell.length_a   1.000
_cell.length_b   1.000
_cell.length_c   1.000
_cell.angle_alpha   90.00
_cell.angle_beta   90.00
_cell.angle_gamma   90.00
#
_symmetry.space_group_name_H-M   'P 1'
#
loop_
_entity.id
_entity.type
_entity.pdbx_description
1 polymer ?
#
loop_
_entity_poly.entity_id
_entity_poly.type
_entity_poly.pdbx_seq_one_letter_code
_entity_poly.pdbx_strand_id
1 'polypeptide(L)'
;MAGFESNRWLLNDVCRLAVENLLYAARKWGLETGIFCAIHTYGRRLNWRPHVHVPVTCGGLNRHGQWKKLSFLKDAMRSRWMWNMRQLLLKEWSEGLAMPESLSHISTESQWRSLVLKAGGKYWHMYMSKKTAGGRNTARYQGRYLNKPPIAASRLAHYNEGASLNFR
;
A
#
# COMPACT_ATOMS: atom_id res chain seq x y z
N MET A 1 -9.10 -8.65 -1.97
CA MET A 1 -9.76 -7.36 -2.24
C MET A 1 -10.01 -7.31 -3.75
N ALA A 2 -11.17 -7.83 -4.17
CA ALA A 2 -11.43 -8.20 -5.57
C ALA A 2 -11.49 -7.02 -6.55
N GLY A 3 -11.72 -5.79 -6.07
CA GLY A 3 -11.88 -4.61 -6.95
C GLY A 3 -10.60 -4.07 -7.59
N PHE A 4 -9.43 -4.24 -6.97
CA PHE A 4 -8.18 -3.68 -7.51
C PHE A 4 -7.65 -4.40 -8.75
N GLU A 5 -8.12 -5.62 -9.01
CA GLU A 5 -7.74 -6.37 -10.20
C GLU A 5 -8.36 -5.78 -11.46
N SER A 6 -9.66 -5.43 -11.40
CA SER A 6 -10.37 -4.72 -12.46
C SER A 6 -10.04 -3.22 -12.51
N ASN A 7 -9.48 -2.65 -11.44
CA ASN A 7 -9.19 -1.21 -11.31
C ASN A 7 -7.72 -0.97 -10.92
N ARG A 8 -6.80 -1.47 -11.75
CA ARG A 8 -5.34 -1.42 -11.46
C ARG A 8 -4.79 0.00 -11.30
N TRP A 9 -5.42 1.01 -11.89
CA TRP A 9 -5.02 2.41 -11.75
C TRP A 9 -5.09 2.91 -10.29
N LEU A 10 -6.02 2.36 -9.48
CA LEU A 10 -6.13 2.67 -8.04
C LEU A 10 -4.91 2.24 -7.22
N LEU A 11 -4.07 1.36 -7.76
CA LEU A 11 -2.84 0.94 -7.09
C LEU A 11 -1.89 2.13 -6.85
N ASN A 12 -1.89 3.13 -7.74
CA ASN A 12 -1.14 4.36 -7.55
C ASN A 12 -1.67 5.16 -6.35
N ASP A 13 -2.98 5.26 -6.20
CA ASP A 13 -3.59 5.92 -5.04
C ASP A 13 -3.33 5.18 -3.75
N VAL A 14 -3.31 3.84 -3.74
CA VAL A 14 -2.91 3.04 -2.57
C VAL A 14 -1.50 3.42 -2.12
N CYS A 15 -0.54 3.52 -3.05
CA CYS A 15 0.83 3.97 -2.74
C CYS A 15 0.84 5.41 -2.19
N ARG A 16 0.18 6.33 -2.89
CA ARG A 16 0.11 7.75 -2.55
C ARG A 16 -0.47 7.94 -1.15
N LEU A 17 -1.61 7.31 -0.85
CA LEU A 17 -2.28 7.41 0.45
C LEU A 17 -1.43 6.81 1.57
N ALA A 18 -0.64 5.77 1.31
CA ALA A 18 0.21 5.14 2.31
C ALA A 18 1.39 6.06 2.68
N VAL A 19 2.00 6.69 1.68
CA VAL A 19 3.06 7.70 1.85
C VAL A 19 2.51 8.94 2.56
N GLU A 20 1.39 9.48 2.09
CA GLU A 20 0.77 10.67 2.68
C GLU A 20 0.35 10.47 4.14
N ASN A 21 -0.04 9.26 4.53
CA ASN A 21 -0.36 8.94 5.91
C ASN A 21 0.84 9.15 6.84
N LEU A 22 2.02 8.68 6.42
CA LEU A 22 3.27 8.83 7.17
C LEU A 22 3.82 10.26 7.10
N LEU A 23 3.78 10.89 5.92
CA LEU A 23 4.22 12.28 5.76
C LEU A 23 3.36 13.23 6.60
N TYR A 24 2.04 13.00 6.66
CA TYR A 24 1.15 13.77 7.53
C TYR A 24 1.59 13.70 9.00
N ALA A 25 1.96 12.51 9.48
CA ALA A 25 2.47 12.36 10.84
C ALA A 25 3.79 13.10 11.06
N ALA A 26 4.74 13.01 10.10
CA ALA A 26 6.02 13.70 10.21
C ALA A 26 5.87 15.24 10.18
N ARG A 27 5.01 15.75 9.29
CA ARG A 27 4.73 17.19 9.15
C ARG A 27 4.12 17.81 10.40
N LYS A 28 3.32 17.05 11.18
CA LYS A 28 2.82 17.51 12.49
C LYS A 28 3.93 17.88 13.48
N TRP A 29 5.11 17.31 13.31
CA TRP A 29 6.29 17.60 14.14
C TRP A 29 7.29 18.52 13.44
N GLY A 30 6.95 19.07 12.27
CA GLY A 30 7.84 19.91 11.47
C GLY A 30 9.09 19.18 10.98
N LEU A 31 8.98 17.86 10.71
CA LEU A 31 10.10 17.01 10.30
C LEU A 31 9.96 16.55 8.85
N GLU A 32 11.06 16.65 8.12
CA GLU A 32 11.25 16.04 6.81
C GLU A 32 11.83 14.63 6.98
N THR A 33 10.99 13.61 6.79
CA THR A 33 11.37 12.20 6.93
C THR A 33 11.74 11.58 5.60
N GLY A 34 12.73 10.70 5.58
CA GLY A 34 13.05 9.87 4.43
C GLY A 34 12.00 8.77 4.30
N ILE A 35 11.41 8.63 3.11
CA ILE A 35 10.37 7.65 2.83
C ILE A 35 10.54 7.04 1.44
N PHE A 36 10.20 5.76 1.31
CA PHE A 36 10.13 5.05 0.05
C PHE A 36 8.86 4.20 0.02
N CYS A 37 8.28 3.93 -1.15
CA CYS A 37 7.10 3.09 -1.30
C CYS A 37 7.29 2.11 -2.45
N ALA A 38 7.06 0.83 -2.18
CA ALA A 38 7.02 -0.23 -3.18
C ALA A 38 5.67 -0.93 -3.12
N ILE A 39 5.11 -1.22 -4.28
CA ILE A 39 3.88 -1.99 -4.40
C ILE A 39 4.14 -3.37 -4.97
N HIS A 40 3.55 -4.37 -4.33
CA HIS A 40 3.54 -5.74 -4.82
C HIS A 40 2.10 -6.12 -5.10
N THR A 41 1.79 -6.55 -6.32
CA THR A 41 0.43 -6.97 -6.72
C THR A 41 0.14 -8.43 -6.35
N TYR A 42 1.18 -9.26 -6.23
CA TYR A 42 1.07 -10.69 -5.95
C TYR A 42 1.72 -11.08 -4.62
N GLY A 43 1.13 -12.09 -3.97
CA GLY A 43 1.73 -12.76 -2.82
C GLY A 43 2.80 -13.78 -3.22
N ARG A 44 3.46 -14.39 -2.22
CA ARG A 44 4.49 -15.42 -2.42
C ARG A 44 4.01 -16.63 -3.23
N ARG A 45 2.71 -16.94 -3.18
CA ARG A 45 2.08 -18.03 -3.95
C ARG A 45 1.50 -17.56 -5.30
N LEU A 46 1.92 -16.39 -5.78
CA LEU A 46 1.45 -15.75 -7.02
C LEU A 46 -0.07 -15.51 -7.08
N ASN A 47 -0.75 -15.49 -5.94
CA ASN A 47 -2.14 -15.09 -5.87
C ASN A 47 -2.28 -13.57 -5.77
N TRP A 48 -3.35 -13.03 -6.39
CA TRP A 48 -3.65 -11.60 -6.36
C TRP A 48 -3.85 -11.10 -4.93
N ARG A 49 -2.84 -10.38 -4.42
CA ARG A 49 -2.77 -9.88 -3.03
C ARG A 49 -2.00 -8.55 -3.02
N PRO A 50 -2.58 -7.48 -3.59
CA PRO A 50 -1.92 -6.19 -3.65
C PRO A 50 -1.62 -5.67 -2.23
N HIS A 51 -0.36 -5.30 -2.00
CA HIS A 51 0.10 -4.71 -0.74
C HIS A 51 1.27 -3.76 -0.99
N VAL A 52 1.42 -2.77 -0.11
CA VAL A 52 2.49 -1.77 -0.18
C VAL A 52 3.46 -1.94 0.97
N HIS A 53 4.75 -1.79 0.67
CA HIS A 53 5.83 -1.68 1.65
C HIS A 53 6.29 -0.24 1.68
N VAL A 54 6.22 0.39 2.85
CA VAL A 54 6.58 1.81 3.01
C VAL A 54 7.67 1.98 4.07
N PRO A 55 8.95 1.76 3.74
CA PRO A 55 10.05 2.10 4.62
C PRO A 55 10.08 3.59 4.89
N VAL A 56 10.22 3.95 6.16
CA VAL A 56 10.30 5.33 6.61
C VAL A 56 11.36 5.46 7.70
N THR A 57 12.08 6.58 7.71
CA THR A 57 13.03 6.86 8.78
C THR A 57 12.29 7.17 10.09
N CYS A 58 12.77 6.60 11.21
CA CYS A 58 12.26 6.93 12.56
C CYS A 58 12.82 8.26 13.08
N GLY A 59 12.73 9.29 12.23
CA GLY A 59 13.31 10.61 12.42
C GLY A 59 13.35 11.36 11.11
N GLY A 60 13.71 12.63 11.18
CA GLY A 60 13.80 13.52 10.03
C GLY A 60 14.55 14.80 10.37
N LEU A 61 14.80 15.62 9.35
CA LEU A 61 15.41 16.93 9.52
C LEU A 61 14.33 17.94 9.92
N ASN A 62 14.63 18.81 10.88
CA ASN A 62 13.82 20.00 11.11
C ASN A 62 14.21 21.13 10.13
N ARG A 63 13.51 22.26 10.20
CA ARG A 63 13.80 23.45 9.37
C ARG A 63 15.23 24.01 9.47
N HIS A 64 16.00 23.61 10.47
CA HIS A 64 17.39 24.03 10.68
C HIS A 64 18.40 22.95 10.22
N GLY A 65 17.94 21.91 9.51
CA GLY A 65 18.78 20.79 9.07
C GLY A 65 19.22 19.87 10.22
N GLN A 66 18.61 19.96 11.40
CA GLN A 66 18.96 19.12 12.54
C GLN A 66 18.12 17.85 12.56
N TRP A 67 18.77 16.70 12.71
CA TRP A 67 18.08 15.43 12.88
C TRP A 67 17.32 15.36 14.21
N LYS A 68 16.04 14.98 14.15
CA LYS A 68 15.19 14.70 15.32
C LYS A 68 14.57 13.32 15.18
N LYS A 69 14.45 12.62 16.31
CA LYS A 69 13.80 11.30 16.37
C LYS A 69 12.28 11.45 16.20
N LEU A 70 11.66 10.50 15.51
CA LEU A 70 10.22 10.41 15.31
C LEU A 70 9.78 8.96 15.47
N SER A 71 8.69 8.75 16.20
CA SER A 71 7.98 7.47 16.25
C SER A 71 6.60 7.63 15.63
N PHE A 72 6.13 6.57 14.97
CA PHE A 72 4.77 6.54 14.43
C PHE A 72 3.89 5.67 15.32
N LEU A 73 2.70 6.17 15.64
CA LEU A 73 1.72 5.43 16.43
C LEU A 73 0.93 4.52 15.50
N LYS A 74 1.10 3.20 15.65
CA LYS A 74 0.50 2.19 14.80
C LYS A 74 -1.03 2.37 14.68
N ASP A 75 -1.74 2.56 15.78
CA ASP A 75 -3.20 2.64 15.72
C ASP A 75 -3.69 3.94 15.09
N ALA A 76 -3.01 5.06 15.33
CA ALA A 76 -3.32 6.33 14.65
C ALA A 76 -3.09 6.24 13.14
N MET A 77 -1.97 5.62 12.72
CA MET A 77 -1.67 5.39 11.31
C MET A 77 -2.68 4.46 10.67
N ARG A 78 -3.10 3.40 11.38
CA ARG A 78 -4.12 2.47 10.88
C ARG A 78 -5.45 3.17 10.69
N SER A 79 -5.91 3.94 11.68
CA SER A 79 -7.19 4.64 11.62
C SER A 79 -7.24 5.64 10.46
N ARG A 80 -6.19 6.45 10.28
CA ARG A 80 -6.11 7.41 9.17
C ARG A 80 -5.99 6.72 7.81
N TRP A 81 -5.22 5.64 7.71
CA TRP A 81 -5.15 4.80 6.51
C TRP A 81 -6.53 4.27 6.11
N MET A 82 -7.25 3.68 7.05
CA MET A 82 -8.60 3.14 6.83
C MET A 82 -9.57 4.23 6.38
N TRP A 83 -9.51 5.41 7.00
CA TRP A 83 -10.34 6.53 6.63
C TRP A 83 -10.03 7.00 5.20
N ASN A 84 -8.76 7.21 4.85
CA ASN A 84 -8.32 7.62 3.52
C ASN A 84 -8.77 6.62 2.43
N MET A 85 -8.59 5.32 2.67
CA MET A 85 -8.99 4.28 1.73
C MET A 85 -10.50 4.24 1.51
N ARG A 86 -11.29 4.47 2.56
CA ARG A 86 -12.75 4.58 2.44
C ARG A 86 -13.15 5.80 1.62
N GLN A 87 -12.53 6.95 1.86
CA GLN A 87 -12.82 8.16 1.07
C GLN A 87 -12.50 7.97 -0.41
N LEU A 88 -11.35 7.35 -0.72
CA LEU A 88 -11.01 6.96 -2.08
C LEU A 88 -12.11 6.08 -2.67
N LEU A 89 -12.37 4.91 -2.08
CA LEU A 89 -13.33 3.96 -2.63
C LEU A 89 -14.75 4.53 -2.79
N LEU A 90 -15.19 5.42 -1.88
CA LEU A 90 -16.48 6.10 -2.02
C LEU A 90 -16.50 7.08 -3.20
N LYS A 91 -15.41 7.82 -3.42
CA LYS A 91 -15.26 8.74 -4.55
C LYS A 91 -15.30 7.99 -5.89
N GLU A 92 -14.53 6.91 -6.00
CA GLU A 92 -14.34 6.21 -7.27
C GLU A 92 -15.58 5.51 -7.83
N TRP A 93 -16.59 5.26 -6.98
CA TRP A 93 -17.90 4.80 -7.48
C TRP A 93 -18.48 5.75 -8.53
N SER A 94 -18.42 7.06 -8.26
CA SER A 94 -18.93 8.09 -9.16
C SER A 94 -18.10 8.25 -10.44
N GLU A 95 -16.86 7.76 -10.45
CA GLU A 95 -15.92 7.86 -11.58
C GLU A 95 -15.95 6.62 -12.49
N GLY A 96 -16.92 5.71 -12.30
CA GLY A 96 -17.09 4.54 -13.17
C GLY A 96 -16.21 3.35 -12.80
N LEU A 97 -16.05 3.08 -11.49
CA LEU A 97 -15.36 1.90 -10.98
C LEU A 97 -15.83 0.61 -11.69
N ALA A 98 -14.91 -0.14 -12.28
CA ALA A 98 -15.23 -1.42 -12.89
C ALA A 98 -15.57 -2.44 -11.81
N MET A 99 -16.83 -2.88 -11.76
CA MET A 99 -17.27 -3.85 -10.76
C MET A 99 -16.71 -5.23 -11.06
N PRO A 100 -15.93 -5.85 -10.15
CA PRO A 100 -15.46 -7.21 -10.34
C PRO A 100 -16.65 -8.17 -10.28
N GLU A 101 -16.57 -9.28 -11.02
CA GLU A 101 -17.66 -10.26 -11.14
C GLU A 101 -18.22 -10.74 -9.78
N SER A 102 -17.33 -10.97 -8.81
CA SER A 102 -17.69 -11.34 -7.43
C SER A 102 -18.58 -10.32 -6.69
N LEU A 103 -18.61 -9.07 -7.16
CA LEU A 103 -19.39 -7.96 -6.60
C LEU A 103 -20.44 -7.44 -7.58
N SER A 104 -20.77 -8.19 -8.63
CA SER A 104 -21.80 -7.82 -9.64
C SER A 104 -23.18 -7.57 -9.04
N HIS A 105 -23.49 -8.16 -7.87
CA HIS A 105 -24.73 -7.92 -7.12
C HIS A 105 -24.81 -6.51 -6.48
N ILE A 106 -23.71 -5.75 -6.46
CA ILE A 106 -23.68 -4.36 -6.00
C ILE A 106 -23.94 -3.46 -7.20
N SER A 107 -25.18 -3.00 -7.34
CA SER A 107 -25.65 -2.23 -8.51
C SER A 107 -26.02 -0.78 -8.18
N THR A 108 -26.00 -0.39 -6.91
CA THR A 108 -26.37 0.96 -6.46
C THR A 108 -25.29 1.58 -5.58
N GLU A 109 -25.23 2.92 -5.57
CA GLU A 109 -24.32 3.68 -4.71
C GLU A 109 -24.53 3.37 -3.23
N SER A 110 -25.79 3.17 -2.81
CA SER A 110 -26.15 2.83 -1.44
C SER A 110 -25.55 1.48 -1.01
N GLN A 111 -25.64 0.45 -1.86
CA GLN A 111 -25.06 -0.87 -1.61
C GLN A 111 -23.53 -0.78 -1.57
N TRP A 112 -22.91 -0.03 -2.49
CA TRP A 112 -21.47 0.20 -2.50
C TRP A 112 -20.99 0.91 -1.24
N ARG A 113 -21.65 2.01 -0.85
CA ARG A 113 -21.34 2.76 0.36
C ARG A 113 -21.47 1.87 1.61
N SER A 114 -22.53 1.07 1.69
CA SER A 114 -22.73 0.10 2.77
C SER A 114 -21.57 -0.92 2.82
N LEU A 115 -21.16 -1.46 1.67
CA LEU A 115 -20.02 -2.37 1.57
C LEU A 115 -18.72 -1.70 2.04
N VAL A 116 -18.37 -0.53 1.54
CA VAL A 116 -17.11 0.18 1.88
C VAL A 116 -17.03 0.54 3.35
N LEU A 117 -18.15 1.00 3.94
CA LEU A 117 -18.18 1.40 5.34
C LEU A 117 -18.13 0.21 6.31
N LYS A 118 -18.75 -0.93 5.93
CA LYS A 118 -18.71 -2.18 6.70
C LYS A 118 -17.41 -2.97 6.45
N ALA A 119 -16.80 -2.80 5.28
CA ALA A 119 -15.47 -3.31 5.00
C ALA A 119 -14.45 -2.59 5.89
N GLY A 120 -13.61 -3.35 6.59
CA GLY A 120 -12.60 -2.75 7.47
C GLY A 120 -12.07 -3.56 8.63
N GLY A 121 -12.40 -4.85 8.74
CA GLY A 121 -11.89 -5.73 9.80
C GLY A 121 -10.51 -6.35 9.49
N LYS A 122 -10.42 -7.68 9.61
CA LYS A 122 -9.20 -8.52 9.45
C LYS A 122 -8.45 -8.36 8.11
N TYR A 123 -9.07 -7.76 7.09
CA TYR A 123 -8.53 -7.71 5.72
C TYR A 123 -7.64 -6.50 5.41
N TRP A 124 -7.71 -5.44 6.23
CA TRP A 124 -6.85 -4.26 6.08
C TRP A 124 -5.74 -4.30 7.12
N HIS A 125 -4.78 -5.18 6.88
CA HIS A 125 -3.70 -5.44 7.81
C HIS A 125 -2.55 -4.45 7.58
N MET A 126 -2.38 -3.51 8.51
CA MET A 126 -1.20 -2.67 8.57
C MET A 126 -0.21 -3.24 9.57
N TYR A 127 0.90 -3.75 9.07
CA TYR A 127 2.02 -4.20 9.89
C TYR A 127 3.06 -3.09 9.99
N MET A 128 3.52 -2.81 11.21
CA MET A 128 4.63 -1.91 11.45
C MET A 128 5.75 -2.71 12.09
N SER A 129 6.85 -2.91 11.35
CA SER A 129 8.02 -3.63 11.85
C SER A 129 8.74 -2.81 12.93
N LYS A 130 9.49 -3.50 13.79
CA LYS A 130 10.44 -2.83 14.69
C LYS A 130 11.48 -2.04 13.88
N LYS A 131 11.99 -0.95 14.47
CA LYS A 131 13.10 -0.19 13.90
C LYS A 131 14.29 -1.12 13.66
N THR A 132 14.86 -1.08 12.46
CA THR A 132 16.07 -1.85 12.13
C THR A 132 17.31 -1.12 12.66
N ALA A 133 18.28 -1.86 13.20
CA ALA A 133 19.55 -1.29 13.68
C ALA A 133 20.48 -0.85 12.53
N GLY A 134 20.39 -1.52 11.37
CA GLY A 134 21.24 -1.27 10.20
C GLY A 134 20.53 -0.49 9.09
N GLY A 135 20.24 0.80 9.31
CA GLY A 135 19.49 1.64 8.36
C GLY A 135 20.06 1.64 6.93
N ARG A 136 21.39 1.63 6.77
CA ARG A 136 22.08 1.56 5.47
C ARG A 136 21.81 0.24 4.74
N ASN A 137 21.77 -0.88 5.47
CA ASN A 137 21.47 -2.19 4.90
C ASN A 137 20.00 -2.29 4.48
N THR A 138 19.08 -1.76 5.29
CA THR A 138 17.65 -1.67 4.95
C THR A 138 17.43 -0.81 3.71
N ALA A 139 18.03 0.37 3.66
CA ALA A 139 17.94 1.25 2.49
C ALA A 139 18.54 0.58 1.24
N ARG A 140 19.70 -0.07 1.36
CA ARG A 140 20.34 -0.78 0.25
C ARG A 140 19.51 -1.98 -0.24
N TYR A 141 18.92 -2.75 0.67
CA TYR A 141 18.03 -3.86 0.31
C TYR A 141 16.81 -3.36 -0.47
N GLN A 142 16.16 -2.29 0.01
CA GLN A 142 15.02 -1.70 -0.67
C GLN A 142 15.41 -1.05 -2.00
N GLY A 143 16.58 -0.40 -2.08
CA GLY A 143 17.13 0.14 -3.31
C GLY A 143 17.43 -0.92 -4.38
N ARG A 144 17.68 -2.18 -4.01
CA ARG A 144 17.81 -3.28 -5.00
C ARG A 144 16.50 -3.55 -5.74
N TYR A 145 15.35 -3.35 -5.09
CA TYR A 145 14.04 -3.51 -5.73
C TYR A 145 13.72 -2.37 -6.71
N LEU A 146 14.30 -1.18 -6.49
CA LEU A 146 14.24 -0.09 -7.46
C LEU A 146 15.07 -0.41 -8.71
N ASN A 147 16.29 -0.94 -8.52
CA ASN A 147 17.19 -1.27 -9.63
C ASN A 147 16.78 -2.55 -10.38
N LYS A 148 16.10 -3.48 -9.71
CA LYS A 148 15.62 -4.74 -10.26
C LYS A 148 14.18 -4.97 -9.79
N PRO A 149 13.18 -4.35 -10.44
CA PRO A 149 11.79 -4.57 -10.06
C PRO A 149 11.49 -6.08 -10.11
N PRO A 150 10.66 -6.59 -9.18
CA PRO A 150 10.16 -7.96 -9.27
C PRO A 150 9.60 -8.20 -10.67
N ILE A 151 9.89 -9.37 -11.26
CA ILE A 151 9.39 -9.70 -12.58
C ILE A 151 7.87 -9.53 -12.58
N ALA A 152 7.38 -8.63 -13.44
CA ALA A 152 5.95 -8.38 -13.56
C ALA A 152 5.25 -9.68 -13.95
N ALA A 153 4.11 -10.00 -13.33
CA ALA A 153 3.36 -11.22 -13.66
C ALA A 153 2.86 -11.26 -15.11
N SER A 154 2.77 -10.11 -15.79
CA SER A 154 2.53 -10.04 -17.24
C SER A 154 3.62 -10.76 -18.06
N ARG A 155 4.79 -11.00 -17.47
CA ARG A 155 5.89 -11.79 -18.04
C ARG A 155 5.82 -13.26 -17.67
N LEU A 156 4.91 -13.71 -16.80
CA LEU A 156 4.71 -15.13 -16.53
C LEU A 156 4.01 -15.77 -17.73
N ALA A 157 4.70 -16.66 -18.41
CA ALA A 157 4.15 -17.42 -19.52
C ALA A 157 3.28 -18.59 -19.03
N HIS A 158 3.68 -19.23 -17.93
CA HIS A 158 3.00 -20.38 -17.35
C HIS A 158 3.41 -20.56 -15.89
N TYR A 159 2.45 -20.88 -15.02
CA TYR A 159 2.67 -21.30 -13.64
C TYR A 159 1.90 -22.60 -13.40
N ASN A 160 2.61 -23.70 -13.17
CA ASN A 160 2.04 -24.94 -12.64
C ASN A 160 2.41 -25.02 -11.16
N GLU A 161 1.40 -25.22 -10.31
CA GLU A 161 1.40 -25.11 -8.84
C GLU A 161 2.41 -26.00 -8.09
N GLY A 162 3.70 -26.01 -8.47
CA GLY A 162 4.73 -26.74 -7.75
C GLY A 162 6.12 -26.91 -8.37
N ALA A 163 6.37 -26.66 -9.66
CA ALA A 163 7.66 -27.11 -10.22
C ALA A 163 8.37 -26.23 -11.26
N SER A 164 7.69 -25.31 -11.95
CA SER A 164 8.37 -24.49 -12.96
C SER A 164 7.69 -23.13 -13.16
N LEU A 165 8.53 -22.10 -13.29
CA LEU A 165 8.15 -20.72 -13.58
C LEU A 165 8.84 -20.32 -14.88
N ASN A 166 8.06 -20.17 -15.95
CA ASN A 166 8.58 -19.72 -17.25
C ASN A 166 8.23 -18.26 -17.47
N PHE A 167 9.22 -17.48 -17.88
CA PHE A 167 9.07 -16.07 -18.23
C PHE A 167 9.13 -15.91 -19.75
N ARG A 168 8.38 -14.94 -20.29
CA ARG A 168 8.54 -14.48 -21.68
C ARG A 168 9.79 -13.61 -21.83
#